data_AF-A0A2V9IIC2-F1
#
_entry.id   AF-A0A2V9IIC2-F1
#
_cell.length_a   1.000
_cell.length_b   1.000
_cell.length_c   1.000
_cell.angle_alpha   90.00
_cell.angle_beta   90.00
_cell.angle_gamma   90.00
#
_symmetry.space_group_name_H-M   'P 1'
#
loop_
_entity.id
_entity.type
_entity.pdbx_description
1 polymer ?
#
loop_
_entity_poly.entity_id
_entity_poly.type
_entity_poly.pdbx_seq_one_letter_code
_entity_poly.pdbx_strand_id
1 'polypeptide(L)'
;SSTVRIRGTIRASSGGWRSSDDDAERKVRYLESNPPIEQSGNYVKIGHAEDRELMRNVSISYDLVVPAETRLRSHTGSGSQSIAGLRGPVKAGTGSGNLRIEDIGDELEAHTGSGNIEIRSVKGRLHAQTGSGPIRATDIAGGFVASTGSGDVRLEQSGPGDGKVDTGSGTSRATPRATGACTPARAASTCASHPRLPSTLTLTRARAVSPPATTSPSRARSDAASCAARWDRGASDSSFAPALGTSRLSD
;
A
#
# COMPACT_ATOMS: atom_id res chain seq x y z
N SER A 1 4.53 -20.42 16.08
CA SER A 1 4.26 -21.04 14.77
C SER A 1 4.49 -20.00 13.69
N SER A 2 5.46 -20.20 12.80
CA SER A 2 5.75 -19.30 11.67
C SER A 2 5.02 -19.79 10.42
N THR A 3 3.70 -19.94 10.51
CA THR A 3 2.86 -20.41 9.40
C THR A 3 2.49 -19.23 8.51
N VAL A 4 2.63 -19.42 7.20
CA VAL A 4 2.09 -18.52 6.20
C VAL A 4 0.84 -19.15 5.61
N ARG A 5 -0.29 -18.43 5.63
CA ARG A 5 -1.55 -18.86 5.01
C ARG A 5 -1.85 -17.95 3.83
N ILE A 6 -2.10 -18.56 2.68
CA ILE A 6 -2.36 -17.87 1.41
C ILE A 6 -3.70 -18.34 0.90
N ARG A 7 -4.61 -17.40 0.65
CA ARG A 7 -5.90 -17.68 0.04
C ARG A 7 -6.09 -16.81 -1.19
N GLY A 8 -6.23 -17.45 -2.36
CA GLY A 8 -6.53 -16.80 -3.63
C GLY A 8 -8.01 -16.91 -3.97
N THR A 9 -8.59 -15.87 -4.55
CA THR A 9 -9.90 -15.89 -5.22
C THR A 9 -9.68 -15.50 -6.68
N ILE A 10 -9.89 -16.43 -7.59
CA ILE A 10 -9.66 -16.24 -9.03
C ILE A 10 -10.98 -15.80 -9.67
N ARG A 11 -10.91 -14.77 -10.52
CA ARG A 11 -11.99 -14.34 -11.39
C ARG A 11 -11.46 -14.25 -12.81
N ALA A 12 -12.11 -14.92 -13.75
CA ALA A 12 -11.82 -14.80 -15.17
C ALA A 12 -13.04 -14.22 -15.88
N SER A 13 -12.84 -13.32 -16.84
CA SER A 13 -13.90 -12.87 -17.74
C SER A 13 -13.68 -13.38 -19.16
N SER A 14 -14.75 -13.85 -19.80
CA SER A 14 -14.78 -14.10 -21.23
C SER A 14 -14.69 -12.76 -21.96
N GLY A 15 -13.79 -12.66 -22.95
CA GLY A 15 -13.71 -11.47 -23.80
C GLY A 15 -14.97 -11.34 -24.65
N GLY A 16 -15.46 -10.12 -24.89
CA GLY A 16 -16.77 -9.88 -25.51
C GLY A 16 -17.05 -10.62 -26.84
N TRP A 17 -18.33 -10.92 -27.10
CA TRP A 17 -19.04 -11.47 -28.29
C TRP A 17 -18.40 -12.55 -29.20
N ARG A 18 -17.10 -12.86 -29.08
CA ARG A 18 -16.34 -13.83 -29.87
C ARG A 18 -15.48 -14.77 -29.01
N SER A 19 -15.41 -14.58 -27.69
CA SER A 19 -14.70 -15.48 -26.78
C SER A 19 -15.72 -16.36 -26.08
N SER A 20 -15.57 -17.67 -26.20
CA SER A 20 -16.44 -18.65 -25.56
C SER A 20 -16.23 -18.65 -24.04
N ASP A 21 -17.32 -18.75 -23.27
CA ASP A 21 -17.28 -18.86 -21.81
C ASP A 21 -16.41 -20.05 -21.33
N ASP A 22 -16.25 -21.07 -22.18
CA ASP A 22 -15.35 -22.21 -21.99
C ASP A 22 -13.89 -21.82 -21.74
N ASP A 23 -13.41 -20.69 -22.28
CA ASP A 23 -12.03 -20.24 -22.10
C ASP A 23 -11.78 -19.69 -20.70
N ALA A 24 -12.75 -18.98 -20.13
CA ALA A 24 -12.62 -18.41 -18.79
C ALA A 24 -12.58 -19.53 -17.74
N GLU A 25 -13.48 -20.51 -17.85
CA GLU A 25 -13.51 -21.65 -16.92
C GLU A 25 -12.24 -22.51 -16.97
N ARG A 26 -11.72 -22.76 -18.19
CA ARG A 26 -10.49 -23.55 -18.35
C ARG A 26 -9.30 -22.88 -17.67
N LYS A 27 -9.19 -21.55 -17.78
CA LYS A 27 -8.15 -20.77 -17.10
C LYS A 27 -8.29 -20.83 -15.59
N VAL A 28 -9.51 -20.70 -15.07
CA VAL A 28 -9.78 -20.82 -13.63
C VAL A 28 -9.33 -22.19 -13.12
N ARG A 29 -9.79 -23.29 -13.73
CA ARG A 29 -9.42 -24.65 -13.32
C ARG A 29 -7.91 -24.91 -13.38
N TYR A 30 -7.23 -24.37 -14.40
CA TYR A 30 -5.77 -24.46 -14.50
C TYR A 30 -5.07 -23.76 -13.33
N LEU A 31 -5.48 -22.52 -13.02
CA LEU A 31 -4.89 -21.72 -11.95
C LEU A 31 -5.23 -22.24 -10.55
N GLU A 32 -6.39 -22.89 -10.38
CA GLU A 32 -6.73 -23.61 -9.16
C GLU A 32 -5.80 -24.82 -8.92
N SER A 33 -5.45 -25.53 -10.00
CA SER A 33 -4.56 -26.70 -9.93
C SER A 33 -3.08 -26.28 -9.84
N ASN A 34 -2.75 -25.11 -10.40
CA ASN A 34 -1.39 -24.58 -10.49
C ASN A 34 -1.38 -23.11 -10.00
N PRO A 35 -1.60 -22.88 -8.69
CA PRO A 35 -1.55 -21.53 -8.16
C PRO A 35 -0.14 -20.95 -8.36
N PRO A 36 -0.01 -19.69 -8.81
CA PRO A 36 1.28 -19.08 -9.11
C PRO A 36 1.99 -18.65 -7.81
N ILE A 37 2.37 -19.64 -7.00
CA ILE A 37 3.02 -19.49 -5.70
C ILE A 37 4.30 -20.34 -5.72
N GLU A 38 5.43 -19.68 -5.55
CA GLU A 38 6.74 -20.31 -5.43
C GLU A 38 7.27 -20.08 -4.02
N GLN A 39 7.77 -21.12 -3.36
CA GLN A 39 8.42 -21.02 -2.06
C GLN A 39 9.85 -21.55 -2.15
N SER A 40 10.80 -20.76 -1.65
CA SER A 40 12.19 -21.16 -1.45
C SER A 40 12.62 -20.78 -0.03
N GLY A 41 12.69 -21.78 0.85
CA GLY A 41 12.96 -21.56 2.27
C GLY A 41 11.91 -20.66 2.93
N ASN A 42 12.35 -19.51 3.43
CA ASN A 42 11.51 -18.47 4.05
C ASN A 42 11.04 -17.39 3.07
N TYR A 43 11.36 -17.53 1.78
CA TYR A 43 10.92 -16.62 0.73
C TYR A 43 9.71 -17.20 0.00
N VAL A 44 8.63 -16.43 -0.06
CA VAL A 44 7.40 -16.77 -0.79
C VAL A 44 7.18 -15.72 -1.87
N LYS A 45 7.01 -16.16 -3.10
CA LYS A 45 6.73 -15.32 -4.26
C LYS A 45 5.36 -15.71 -4.82
N ILE A 46 4.51 -14.72 -5.06
CA ILE A 46 3.11 -14.90 -5.49
C ILE A 46 2.86 -14.06 -6.74
N GLY A 47 2.08 -14.59 -7.68
CA GLY A 47 1.56 -13.84 -8.83
C GLY A 47 2.47 -13.77 -10.05
N HIS A 48 3.61 -14.46 -10.05
CA HIS A 48 4.46 -14.60 -11.22
C HIS A 48 4.06 -15.87 -11.98
N ALA A 49 3.09 -15.77 -12.91
CA ALA A 49 2.88 -16.81 -13.91
C ALA A 49 3.69 -16.47 -15.15
N GLU A 50 4.50 -17.42 -15.61
CA GLU A 50 5.31 -17.29 -16.83
C GLU A 50 4.42 -17.15 -18.08
N ASP A 51 3.21 -17.70 -18.03
CA ASP A 51 2.26 -17.65 -19.12
C ASP A 51 1.37 -16.39 -19.05
N ARG A 52 1.72 -15.40 -19.88
CA ARG A 52 0.95 -14.15 -20.04
C ARG A 52 -0.46 -14.36 -20.60
N GLU A 53 -0.69 -15.42 -21.37
CA GLU A 53 -2.01 -15.68 -21.97
C GLU A 53 -3.01 -16.19 -20.94
N LEU A 54 -2.53 -16.97 -19.97
CA LEU A 54 -3.33 -17.45 -18.84
C LEU A 54 -3.76 -16.31 -17.92
N MET A 55 -2.95 -15.26 -17.77
CA MET A 55 -3.27 -14.10 -16.93
C MET A 55 -4.15 -13.05 -17.63
N ARG A 56 -4.36 -13.16 -18.95
CA ARG A 56 -5.22 -12.23 -19.69
C ARG A 56 -6.68 -12.42 -19.29
N ASN A 57 -7.33 -11.32 -18.91
CA ASN A 57 -8.70 -11.26 -18.39
C ASN A 57 -8.91 -12.07 -17.11
N VAL A 58 -7.83 -12.39 -16.40
CA VAL A 58 -7.88 -13.05 -15.10
C VAL A 58 -7.42 -12.07 -14.03
N SER A 59 -8.17 -12.02 -12.93
CA SER A 59 -7.84 -11.26 -11.74
C SER A 59 -7.84 -12.21 -10.55
N ILE A 60 -6.75 -12.19 -9.77
CA ILE A 60 -6.63 -13.01 -8.56
C ILE A 60 -6.53 -12.07 -7.36
N SER A 61 -7.46 -12.21 -6.42
CA SER A 61 -7.42 -11.51 -5.14
C SER A 61 -6.77 -12.41 -4.09
N TYR A 62 -5.79 -11.90 -3.35
CA TYR A 62 -5.09 -12.66 -2.32
C TYR A 62 -5.40 -12.13 -0.93
N ASP A 63 -5.63 -13.05 0.00
CA ASP A 63 -5.67 -12.83 1.44
C ASP A 63 -4.51 -13.62 2.07
N LEU A 64 -3.59 -12.90 2.70
CA LEU A 64 -2.32 -13.42 3.19
C LEU A 64 -2.22 -13.20 4.70
N VAL A 65 -2.01 -14.28 5.45
CA VAL A 65 -1.61 -14.21 6.86
C VAL A 65 -0.17 -14.68 6.96
N VAL A 66 0.69 -13.76 7.37
CA VAL A 66 2.13 -14.00 7.50
C VAL A 66 2.58 -13.73 8.94
N PRO A 67 3.72 -14.28 9.38
CA PRO A 67 4.33 -13.89 10.64
C PRO A 67 4.60 -12.37 10.70
N ALA A 68 4.48 -11.77 11.88
CA ALA A 68 4.64 -10.32 12.04
C ALA A 68 6.03 -9.81 11.60
N GLU A 69 7.09 -10.59 11.78
CA GLU A 69 8.46 -10.23 11.41
C GLU A 69 8.73 -10.31 9.88
N THR A 70 7.69 -10.56 9.07
CA THR A 70 7.80 -10.68 7.62
C THR A 70 8.23 -9.36 6.98
N ARG A 71 9.20 -9.44 6.07
CA ARG A 71 9.54 -8.35 5.15
C ARG A 71 8.62 -8.45 3.94
N LEU A 72 7.79 -7.44 3.70
CA LEU A 72 6.83 -7.46 2.60
C LEU A 72 7.31 -6.60 1.43
N ARG A 73 7.29 -7.18 0.23
CA ARG A 73 7.37 -6.44 -1.04
C ARG A 73 6.15 -6.81 -1.87
N SER A 74 5.29 -5.83 -2.13
CA SER A 74 4.05 -6.02 -2.87
C SER A 74 3.95 -4.98 -3.98
N HIS A 75 3.61 -5.44 -5.19
CA HIS A 75 3.36 -4.58 -6.33
C HIS A 75 2.16 -5.09 -7.12
N THR A 76 1.27 -4.18 -7.51
CA THR A 76 0.18 -4.47 -8.45
C THR A 76 0.08 -3.41 -9.52
N GLY A 77 -0.34 -3.77 -10.73
CA GLY A 77 -0.67 -2.80 -11.76
C GLY A 77 -1.96 -2.06 -11.44
N SER A 78 -2.98 -2.81 -11.03
CA SER A 78 -4.30 -2.29 -10.68
C SER A 78 -4.86 -3.02 -9.46
N GLY A 79 -5.62 -2.30 -8.63
CA GLY A 79 -6.25 -2.85 -7.44
C GLY A 79 -5.74 -2.23 -6.15
N SER A 80 -6.54 -2.38 -5.10
CA SER A 80 -6.23 -1.84 -3.78
C SER A 80 -5.50 -2.86 -2.93
N GLN A 81 -4.62 -2.39 -2.04
CA GLN A 81 -3.89 -3.23 -1.09
C GLN A 81 -4.22 -2.80 0.33
N SER A 82 -4.48 -3.78 1.19
CA SER A 82 -4.63 -3.57 2.63
C SER A 82 -3.55 -4.37 3.34
N ILE A 83 -2.69 -3.69 4.11
CA ILE A 83 -1.56 -4.30 4.81
C ILE A 83 -1.65 -3.89 6.28
N ALA A 84 -1.56 -4.85 7.20
CA ALA A 84 -1.65 -4.55 8.62
C ALA A 84 -0.76 -5.46 9.48
N GLY A 85 -0.26 -4.92 10.60
CA GLY A 85 0.32 -5.70 11.70
C GLY A 85 1.68 -6.34 11.41
N LEU A 86 2.49 -5.69 10.58
CA LEU A 86 3.84 -6.16 10.25
C LEU A 86 4.89 -5.40 11.06
N ARG A 87 5.80 -6.13 11.68
CA ARG A 87 6.96 -5.60 12.41
C ARG A 87 8.20 -5.45 11.53
N GLY A 88 8.24 -6.13 10.39
CA GLY A 88 9.31 -5.97 9.40
C GLY A 88 9.04 -4.81 8.42
N PRO A 89 10.06 -4.43 7.62
CA PRO A 89 9.93 -3.40 6.59
C PRO A 89 8.92 -3.78 5.51
N VAL A 90 8.16 -2.78 5.06
CA VAL A 90 7.11 -2.92 4.06
C VAL A 90 7.39 -2.01 2.87
N LYS A 91 7.36 -2.58 1.66
CA LYS A 91 7.32 -1.84 0.40
C LYS A 91 6.08 -2.23 -0.39
N ALA A 92 5.19 -1.28 -0.60
CA ALA A 92 3.89 -1.52 -1.23
C ALA A 92 3.64 -0.53 -2.38
N GLY A 93 3.31 -1.07 -3.55
CA GLY A 93 3.18 -0.31 -4.78
C GLY A 93 1.95 -0.63 -5.59
N THR A 94 1.23 0.37 -6.10
CA THR A 94 0.16 0.15 -7.08
C THR A 94 0.22 1.13 -8.25
N GLY A 95 -0.02 0.68 -9.48
CA GLY A 95 -0.15 1.60 -10.62
C GLY A 95 -1.45 2.39 -10.53
N SER A 96 -2.55 1.72 -10.23
CA SER A 96 -3.88 2.32 -10.05
C SER A 96 -4.65 1.60 -8.96
N GLY A 97 -4.90 2.29 -7.85
CA GLY A 97 -5.62 1.75 -6.70
C GLY A 97 -5.22 2.42 -5.40
N ASN A 98 -5.94 2.07 -4.34
CA ASN A 98 -5.73 2.65 -3.02
C ASN A 98 -4.80 1.76 -2.19
N LEU A 99 -3.95 2.39 -1.39
CA LEU A 99 -3.14 1.72 -0.39
C LEU A 99 -3.69 2.06 0.99
N ARG A 100 -4.05 1.04 1.77
CA ARG A 100 -4.39 1.16 3.19
C ARG A 100 -3.39 0.36 4.00
N ILE A 101 -2.62 1.03 4.84
CA ILE A 101 -1.52 0.42 5.59
C ILE A 101 -1.62 0.80 7.07
N GLU A 102 -1.57 -0.18 7.95
CA GLU A 102 -1.79 -0.01 9.40
C GLU A 102 -0.78 -0.80 10.23
N ASP A 103 -0.39 -0.27 11.40
CA ASP A 103 0.43 -0.97 12.39
C ASP A 103 1.73 -1.56 11.82
N ILE A 104 2.59 -0.69 11.29
CA ILE A 104 3.92 -1.07 10.79
C ILE A 104 4.98 -0.78 11.85
N GLY A 105 5.70 -1.81 12.28
CA GLY A 105 6.73 -1.74 13.31
C GLY A 105 8.09 -1.20 12.85
N ASP A 106 8.31 -1.06 11.54
CA ASP A 106 9.57 -0.64 10.94
C ASP A 106 9.33 0.38 9.79
N GLU A 107 10.26 0.51 8.85
CA GLU A 107 10.17 1.37 7.68
C GLU A 107 9.03 0.98 6.73
N LEU A 108 8.30 2.00 6.26
CA LEU A 108 7.25 1.86 5.26
C LEU A 108 7.56 2.70 4.03
N GLU A 109 7.59 2.05 2.86
CA GLU A 109 7.62 2.67 1.54
C GLU A 109 6.31 2.37 0.81
N ALA A 110 5.53 3.40 0.49
CA ALA A 110 4.23 3.27 -0.15
C ALA A 110 4.17 4.15 -1.41
N HIS A 111 3.92 3.55 -2.57
CA HIS A 111 3.81 4.27 -3.84
C HIS A 111 2.53 3.96 -4.61
N THR A 112 1.86 4.97 -5.12
CA THR A 112 0.75 4.79 -6.06
C THR A 112 0.86 5.71 -7.28
N GLY A 113 0.53 5.23 -8.47
CA GLY A 113 0.43 6.10 -9.65
C GLY A 113 -0.81 6.98 -9.56
N SER A 114 -1.96 6.33 -9.43
CA SER A 114 -3.26 6.98 -9.26
C SER A 114 -4.04 6.30 -8.15
N GLY A 115 -4.35 7.04 -7.08
CA GLY A 115 -5.13 6.56 -5.96
C GLY A 115 -4.74 7.20 -4.63
N ASN A 116 -5.48 6.82 -3.60
CA ASN A 116 -5.31 7.36 -2.25
C ASN A 116 -4.34 6.49 -1.46
N ILE A 117 -3.50 7.14 -0.64
CA ILE A 117 -2.66 6.46 0.34
C ILE A 117 -3.19 6.81 1.74
N GLU A 118 -3.64 5.80 2.48
CA GLU A 118 -4.05 5.91 3.88
C GLU A 118 -3.12 5.08 4.76
N ILE A 119 -2.44 5.73 5.70
CA ILE A 119 -1.44 5.12 6.59
C ILE A 119 -1.78 5.45 8.04
N ARG A 120 -1.70 4.44 8.92
CA ARG A 120 -1.90 4.58 10.37
C ARG A 120 -0.81 3.83 11.13
N SER A 121 -0.26 4.44 12.16
CA SER A 121 0.74 3.85 13.06
C SER A 121 1.93 3.24 12.33
N VAL A 122 2.95 4.07 12.08
CA VAL A 122 4.25 3.62 11.57
C VAL A 122 5.30 3.93 12.61
N LYS A 123 5.96 2.90 13.13
CA LYS A 123 7.01 3.06 14.15
C LYS A 123 8.35 3.48 13.57
N GLY A 124 8.64 3.11 12.32
CA GLY A 124 9.84 3.51 11.61
C GLY A 124 9.68 4.77 10.76
N ARG A 125 10.56 4.91 9.77
CA ARG A 125 10.51 5.97 8.76
C ARG A 125 9.37 5.73 7.77
N LEU A 126 8.69 6.79 7.36
CA LEU A 126 7.68 6.75 6.31
C LEU A 126 8.20 7.39 5.01
N HIS A 127 8.07 6.69 3.89
CA HIS A 127 8.17 7.26 2.56
C HIS A 127 6.88 7.00 1.78
N ALA A 128 6.13 8.05 1.46
CA ALA A 128 4.86 7.96 0.72
C ALA A 128 4.91 8.80 -0.56
N GLN A 129 4.55 8.20 -1.69
CA GLN A 129 4.52 8.90 -2.97
C GLN A 129 3.24 8.57 -3.75
N THR A 130 2.57 9.60 -4.26
CA THR A 130 1.46 9.42 -5.20
C THR A 130 1.60 10.32 -6.44
N GLY A 131 1.28 9.80 -7.61
CA GLY A 131 1.19 10.64 -8.81
C GLY A 131 -0.05 11.54 -8.75
N SER A 132 -1.20 10.94 -8.47
CA SER A 132 -2.49 11.62 -8.32
C SER A 132 -3.32 10.99 -7.20
N GLY A 133 -3.65 11.80 -6.20
CA GLY A 133 -4.49 11.45 -5.07
C GLY A 133 -4.00 12.05 -3.75
N PRO A 134 -4.85 12.08 -2.72
CA PRO A 134 -4.46 12.46 -1.39
C PRO A 134 -3.56 11.41 -0.70
N ILE A 135 -2.65 11.91 0.14
CA ILE A 135 -1.90 11.13 1.11
C ILE A 135 -2.40 11.50 2.51
N ARG A 136 -2.79 10.50 3.29
CA ARG A 136 -3.17 10.65 4.69
C ARG A 136 -2.35 9.70 5.54
N ALA A 137 -1.58 10.24 6.48
CA ALA A 137 -0.84 9.41 7.43
C ALA A 137 -0.98 9.96 8.85
N THR A 138 -1.12 9.06 9.82
CA THR A 138 -1.29 9.40 11.25
C THR A 138 -0.46 8.48 12.13
N ASP A 139 -0.10 8.94 13.33
CA ASP A 139 0.77 8.23 14.28
C ASP A 139 2.11 7.78 13.65
N ILE A 140 2.80 8.69 12.96
CA ILE A 140 4.15 8.42 12.46
C ILE A 140 5.15 8.68 13.59
N ALA A 141 5.81 7.64 14.08
CA ALA A 141 6.78 7.75 15.16
C ALA A 141 8.17 8.19 14.66
N GLY A 142 8.56 7.82 13.45
CA GLY A 142 9.82 8.24 12.83
C GLY A 142 9.70 9.52 11.99
N GLY A 143 10.76 9.80 11.22
CA GLY A 143 10.71 10.83 10.18
C GLY A 143 9.87 10.41 8.97
N PHE A 144 9.43 11.38 8.18
CA PHE A 144 8.62 11.12 7.00
C PHE A 144 9.04 11.93 5.78
N VAL A 145 8.87 11.33 4.61
CA VAL A 145 8.91 12.02 3.32
C VAL A 145 7.63 11.67 2.58
N ALA A 146 6.86 12.69 2.21
CA ALA A 146 5.66 12.52 1.40
C ALA A 146 5.70 13.37 0.16
N SER A 147 5.36 12.81 -1.00
CA SER A 147 5.25 13.56 -2.23
C SER A 147 3.97 13.25 -3.01
N THR A 148 3.30 14.27 -3.52
CA THR A 148 2.17 14.11 -4.44
C THR A 148 2.29 15.01 -5.66
N GLY A 149 2.02 14.48 -6.85
CA GLY A 149 1.92 15.30 -8.06
C GLY A 149 0.66 16.17 -8.04
N SER A 150 -0.47 15.58 -7.69
CA SER A 150 -1.75 16.28 -7.56
C SER A 150 -2.61 15.67 -6.45
N GLY A 151 -2.94 16.45 -5.44
CA GLY A 151 -3.74 16.00 -4.29
C GLY A 151 -3.31 16.64 -2.98
N ASP A 152 -4.11 16.41 -1.93
CA ASP A 152 -3.81 16.93 -0.60
C ASP A 152 -2.94 15.97 0.20
N VAL A 153 -1.98 16.50 0.95
CA VAL A 153 -1.16 15.72 1.88
C VAL A 153 -1.51 16.12 3.30
N ARG A 154 -1.95 15.15 4.11
CA ARG A 154 -2.22 15.33 5.55
C ARG A 154 -1.42 14.31 6.34
N LEU A 155 -0.47 14.79 7.14
CA LEU A 155 0.43 13.95 7.93
C LEU A 155 0.40 14.40 9.39
N GLU A 156 0.29 13.45 10.29
CA GLU A 156 0.36 13.66 11.74
C GLU A 156 1.48 12.78 12.32
N GLN A 157 2.49 13.43 12.86
CA GLN A 157 3.66 12.77 13.44
C GLN A 157 3.53 12.73 14.97
N SER A 158 3.75 11.56 15.55
CA SER A 158 3.65 11.32 16.99
C SER A 158 5.02 11.19 17.68
N GLY A 159 6.09 10.89 16.94
CA GLY A 159 7.44 10.74 17.46
C GLY A 159 8.44 11.76 16.90
N PRO A 160 9.72 11.68 17.32
CA PRO A 160 10.77 12.55 16.82
C PRO A 160 11.22 12.14 15.41
N GLY A 161 11.54 13.12 14.56
CA GLY A 161 12.10 12.86 13.25
C GLY A 161 11.82 14.00 12.28
N ASP A 162 12.67 14.13 11.27
CA ASP A 162 12.48 15.16 10.24
C ASP A 162 11.31 14.79 9.33
N GLY A 163 10.57 15.80 8.91
CA GLY A 163 9.42 15.69 8.02
C GLY A 163 9.62 16.51 6.76
N LYS A 164 9.42 15.90 5.59
CA LYS A 164 9.39 16.59 4.30
C LYS A 164 8.09 16.31 3.56
N VAL A 165 7.46 17.35 3.03
CA VAL A 165 6.28 17.23 2.18
C VAL A 165 6.48 18.05 0.91
N ASP A 166 6.35 17.39 -0.24
CA ASP A 166 6.40 18.02 -1.55
C ASP A 166 5.04 17.82 -2.26
N THR A 167 4.44 18.89 -2.77
CA THR A 167 3.19 18.81 -3.54
C THR A 167 3.32 19.59 -4.84
N GLY A 168 3.01 18.97 -5.98
CA GLY A 168 2.95 19.67 -7.26
C GLY A 168 1.73 20.59 -7.35
N SER A 169 0.55 20.09 -6.98
CA SER A 169 -0.70 20.84 -6.94
C SER A 169 -1.62 20.30 -5.86
N GLY A 170 -1.93 21.10 -4.84
CA GLY A 170 -2.76 20.69 -3.70
C GLY A 170 -2.36 21.41 -2.42
N THR A 171 -3.04 21.09 -1.33
CA THR A 171 -2.69 21.62 0.00
C THR A 171 -1.90 20.58 0.79
N SER A 172 -0.83 21.02 1.44
CA SER A 172 -0.10 20.21 2.41
C SER A 172 -0.35 20.71 3.82
N ARG A 173 -0.65 19.77 4.72
CA ARG A 173 -0.65 19.97 6.16
C ARG A 173 0.15 18.85 6.79
N ALA A 174 1.28 19.22 7.38
CA ALA A 174 2.02 18.35 8.29
C ALA A 174 1.89 18.93 9.69
N THR A 175 1.44 18.12 10.63
CA THR A 175 1.46 18.43 12.06
C THR A 175 2.65 17.67 12.64
N PRO A 176 3.86 18.26 12.70
CA PRO A 176 4.97 17.64 13.38
C PRO A 176 4.68 17.52 14.87
N ARG A 177 5.32 16.57 15.54
CA ARG A 177 5.28 16.52 17.00
C ARG A 177 5.84 17.84 17.53
N ALA A 178 5.12 18.49 18.45
CA ALA A 178 5.63 19.63 19.19
C ALA A 178 6.80 19.18 20.08
N THR A 179 8.02 19.19 19.55
CA THR A 179 9.22 19.14 20.38
C THR A 179 9.40 20.52 21.00
N GLY A 180 8.97 20.67 22.26
CA GLY A 180 9.29 21.81 23.09
C GLY A 180 8.11 22.75 23.38
N ALA A 181 7.57 22.60 24.58
CA ALA A 181 6.71 23.56 25.24
C ALA A 181 7.42 24.92 25.38
N CYS A 182 6.72 26.00 25.05
CA CYS A 182 7.07 27.32 25.56
C CYS A 182 6.57 27.38 27.01
N THR A 183 7.44 27.10 27.98
CA THR A 183 7.19 27.45 29.38
C THR A 183 6.93 28.96 29.42
N PRO A 184 5.85 29.47 30.02
CA PRO A 184 5.65 30.91 30.11
C PRO A 184 6.77 31.50 30.97
N ALA A 185 7.77 32.12 30.33
CA ALA A 185 8.77 32.91 31.01
C ALA A 185 8.05 34.12 31.63
N ARG A 186 7.98 34.15 32.96
CA ARG A 186 7.63 35.34 33.74
C ARG A 186 8.45 36.53 33.25
N ALA A 187 7.77 37.66 33.16
CA ALA A 187 8.26 38.97 32.73
C ALA A 187 9.65 39.35 33.29
N ALA A 188 10.51 39.84 32.39
CA ALA A 188 11.41 40.96 32.68
C ALA A 188 11.86 41.59 31.36
N SER A 189 11.49 42.86 31.20
CA SER A 189 11.82 43.76 30.11
C SER A 189 13.33 44.02 30.03
N THR A 190 13.93 43.91 28.83
CA THR A 190 14.91 44.89 28.30
C THR A 190 15.30 44.56 26.86
N CYS A 191 15.20 45.54 25.97
CA CYS A 191 15.67 45.51 24.59
C CYS A 191 17.13 45.97 24.49
N ALA A 192 17.95 45.25 23.70
CA ALA A 192 19.13 45.69 22.93
C ALA A 192 19.88 44.40 22.48
N SER A 193 20.50 44.21 21.33
CA SER A 193 20.66 44.93 20.07
C SER A 193 21.51 44.02 19.13
N HIS A 194 20.97 43.68 17.95
CA HIS A 194 21.68 43.52 16.65
C HIS A 194 22.67 42.34 16.37
N PRO A 195 22.94 41.99 15.08
CA PRO A 195 22.66 40.64 14.52
C PRO A 195 23.83 39.96 13.75
N ARG A 196 23.56 38.74 13.19
CA ARG A 196 24.09 38.06 11.95
C ARG A 196 24.03 36.53 12.19
N LEU A 197 23.65 35.59 11.32
CA LEU A 197 23.20 35.43 9.92
C LEU A 197 22.58 33.99 9.81
N PRO A 198 22.00 33.53 8.67
CA PRO A 198 20.78 32.72 8.63
C PRO A 198 20.99 31.21 8.41
N SER A 199 19.94 30.42 8.67
CA SER A 199 19.73 29.12 8.03
C SER A 199 18.37 29.12 7.35
N THR A 200 18.42 28.78 6.08
CA THR A 200 17.43 28.95 5.02
C THR A 200 16.11 28.21 5.31
N LEU A 201 15.02 28.96 5.47
CA LEU A 201 13.64 28.45 5.38
C LEU A 201 13.04 28.94 4.06
N THR A 202 13.03 28.08 3.05
CA THR A 202 12.41 28.40 1.75
C THR A 202 10.92 28.19 1.86
N LEU A 203 10.18 29.26 2.16
CA LEU A 203 8.72 29.28 2.14
C LEU A 203 8.24 29.81 0.79
N THR A 204 7.90 28.92 -0.15
CA THR A 204 7.33 29.33 -1.44
C THR A 204 5.83 29.60 -1.28
N ARG A 205 5.52 30.90 -1.05
CA ARG A 205 4.31 31.64 -1.46
C ARG A 205 2.95 31.13 -0.95
N ALA A 206 2.41 31.80 0.07
CA ALA A 206 0.99 31.81 0.40
C ALA A 206 0.32 33.06 -0.23
N ARG A 207 -0.78 32.87 -0.97
CA ARG A 207 -1.69 33.95 -1.37
C ARG A 207 -3.10 33.58 -0.91
N ALA A 208 -3.70 34.45 -0.11
CA ALA A 208 -5.06 34.33 0.39
C ALA A 208 -6.07 34.93 -0.61
N VAL A 209 -7.21 34.26 -0.82
CA VAL A 209 -8.49 34.86 -1.26
C VAL A 209 -9.65 34.08 -0.59
N SER A 210 -10.65 34.85 -0.15
CA SER A 210 -11.82 34.58 0.70
C SER A 210 -13.00 33.78 0.05
N PRO A 211 -14.09 33.42 0.80
CA PRO A 211 -15.04 32.29 0.58
C PRO A 211 -16.43 32.72 0.02
N PRO A 212 -17.54 31.94 0.17
CA PRO A 212 -17.89 30.61 -0.35
C PRO A 212 -19.11 30.66 -1.32
N ALA A 213 -19.44 29.56 -2.01
CA ALA A 213 -20.73 29.39 -2.70
C ALA A 213 -21.26 27.94 -2.62
N THR A 214 -22.59 27.86 -2.67
CA THR A 214 -23.52 26.83 -2.17
C THR A 214 -24.02 25.84 -3.25
N THR A 215 -24.58 24.68 -2.81
CA THR A 215 -25.61 23.79 -3.47
C THR A 215 -25.23 23.05 -4.76
N SER A 216 -25.66 21.82 -5.14
CA SER A 216 -26.29 20.61 -4.56
C SER A 216 -26.22 19.52 -5.69
N PRO A 217 -27.05 18.45 -5.77
CA PRO A 217 -26.71 17.04 -5.53
C PRO A 217 -26.68 16.15 -6.80
N SER A 218 -26.24 14.88 -6.69
CA SER A 218 -26.97 13.71 -7.23
C SER A 218 -26.23 12.37 -7.08
N ARG A 219 -26.98 11.38 -6.58
CA ARG A 219 -27.19 9.97 -7.03
C ARG A 219 -26.04 9.21 -7.71
N ALA A 220 -25.97 7.89 -7.68
CA ALA A 220 -26.54 6.80 -6.90
C ALA A 220 -25.87 5.53 -7.46
N ARG A 221 -25.85 4.50 -6.61
CA ARG A 221 -25.46 3.10 -6.81
C ARG A 221 -25.69 2.51 -8.20
N SER A 222 -24.81 1.60 -8.59
CA SER A 222 -25.23 0.32 -9.19
C SER A 222 -24.28 -0.79 -8.75
N ASP A 223 -24.88 -1.80 -8.14
CA ASP A 223 -24.23 -2.98 -7.58
C ASP A 223 -23.83 -3.97 -8.68
N ALA A 224 -22.70 -4.63 -8.44
CA ALA A 224 -22.16 -5.72 -9.22
C ALA A 224 -22.93 -7.02 -8.96
N ALA A 225 -23.06 -7.85 -9.99
CA ALA A 225 -23.20 -9.29 -9.84
C ALA A 225 -21.86 -9.94 -10.24
N SER A 226 -21.22 -10.65 -9.32
CA SER A 226 -20.06 -11.50 -9.62
C SER A 226 -20.11 -12.75 -8.75
N CYS A 227 -20.18 -13.90 -9.40
CA CYS A 227 -20.06 -15.20 -8.78
C CYS A 227 -18.64 -15.38 -8.23
N ALA A 228 -18.52 -15.79 -6.96
CA ALA A 228 -17.27 -16.06 -6.30
C ALA A 228 -17.24 -17.53 -5.86
N ALA A 229 -16.25 -18.28 -6.34
CA ALA A 229 -15.90 -19.57 -5.76
C ALA A 229 -14.80 -19.36 -4.70
N ARG A 230 -14.93 -20.07 -3.58
CA ARG A 230 -14.08 -19.97 -2.38
C ARG A 230 -13.28 -21.25 -2.25
N TRP A 231 -12.00 -21.13 -1.95
CA TRP A 231 -11.19 -22.27 -1.53
C TRP A 231 -10.41 -22.01 -0.25
N ASP A 232 -10.24 -23.07 0.53
CA ASP A 232 -9.55 -23.09 1.82
C ASP A 232 -8.71 -24.38 1.89
N ARG A 233 -7.39 -24.25 1.98
CA ARG A 233 -6.50 -25.36 2.33
C ARG A 233 -5.55 -24.88 3.41
N GLY A 234 -5.72 -25.42 4.61
CA GLY A 234 -4.74 -25.35 5.69
C GLY A 234 -3.69 -26.45 5.50
N ALA A 235 -2.43 -26.06 5.32
CA ALA A 235 -1.30 -26.98 5.45
C ALA A 235 -0.71 -26.80 6.86
N SER A 236 -0.95 -27.78 7.73
CA SER A 236 -0.24 -27.98 8.98
C SER A 236 0.83 -29.05 8.76
N ASP A 237 2.05 -28.81 9.27
CA ASP A 237 3.20 -29.70 9.15
C ASP A 237 2.94 -31.13 9.64
N SER A 238 3.32 -32.12 8.81
CA SER A 238 4.31 -33.16 9.14
C SER A 238 4.38 -34.23 8.04
N SER A 239 5.59 -34.43 7.51
CA SER A 239 6.11 -35.66 6.86
C SER A 239 5.28 -36.34 5.77
N PHE A 240 5.69 -36.24 4.50
CA PHE A 240 5.70 -37.38 3.56
C PHE A 240 6.75 -37.17 2.45
N ALA A 241 7.44 -38.25 2.11
CA ALA A 241 8.66 -38.36 1.29
C ALA A 241 8.53 -37.92 -0.20
N PRO A 242 9.64 -37.68 -0.91
CA PRO A 242 9.61 -37.35 -2.34
C PRO A 242 9.38 -38.60 -3.19
N ALA A 243 8.31 -38.62 -3.99
CA ALA A 243 8.16 -39.59 -5.07
C ALA A 243 8.92 -39.06 -6.31
N LEU A 244 10.08 -39.67 -6.57
CA LEU A 244 10.79 -39.60 -7.85
C LEU A 244 9.94 -40.27 -8.93
N GLY A 245 9.50 -39.51 -9.92
CA GLY A 245 8.89 -40.03 -11.15
C GLY A 245 9.89 -39.96 -12.30
N THR A 246 10.70 -41.00 -12.47
CA THR A 246 11.49 -41.22 -13.68
C THR A 246 10.60 -41.83 -14.76
N SER A 247 10.32 -41.12 -15.84
CA SER A 247 9.76 -41.71 -17.07
C SER A 247 10.89 -42.07 -18.02
N ARG A 248 11.24 -43.36 -18.08
CA ARG A 248 12.08 -43.95 -19.13
C ARG A 248 11.26 -44.07 -20.42
N LEU A 249 11.81 -43.56 -21.51
CA LEU A 249 11.58 -44.07 -22.87
C LEU A 249 12.12 -45.49 -22.95
N SER A 250 11.40 -46.40 -23.61
CA SER A 250 11.93 -47.46 -24.49
C SER A 250 10.76 -48.11 -25.25
N ASP A 251 10.87 -48.06 -26.58
CA ASP A 251 10.28 -48.87 -27.68
C ASP A 251 8.77 -49.18 -27.73
#